data_AF-A0A969QPB2-F1
#
_entry.id   AF-A0A969QPB2-F1
#
_cell.length_a   1.000
_cell.length_b   1.000
_cell.length_c   1.000
_cell.angle_alpha   90.00
_cell.angle_beta   90.00
_cell.angle_gamma   90.00
#
_symmetry.space_group_name_H-M   'P 1'
#
loop_
_entity.id
_entity.type
_entity.pdbx_description
1 polymer ?
#
loop_
_entity_poly.entity_id
_entity_poly.type
_entity_poly.pdbx_seq_one_letter_code
_entity_poly.pdbx_strand_id
1 'polypeptide(L)'
;MQNSDGGWGWFSGYGESSYPHTTAVVVHGLLVARENGATIPDGVLNSGINWLASYERGEVAALQLFAERKALRDAGKKVKETKKREKSSPDTTDAFVRLVLGEAKRDSKKMIDFLYQDRVDLPIYAKSLLGLELHRLADQNAATKS
;
A
#
# COMPACT_ATOMS: atom_id res chain seq x y z
N MET A 1 10.97 -10.43 12.46
CA MET A 1 10.98 -11.66 11.62
C MET A 1 9.66 -11.80 10.88
N GLN A 2 9.49 -12.77 9.96
CA GLN A 2 8.18 -13.00 9.34
C GLN A 2 7.24 -13.66 10.37
N ASN A 3 6.02 -13.12 10.49
CA ASN A 3 4.97 -13.63 11.36
C ASN A 3 4.07 -14.61 10.61
N SER A 4 3.22 -15.34 11.35
CA SER A 4 2.28 -16.32 10.78
C SER A 4 1.22 -15.72 9.86
N ASP A 5 0.96 -14.41 9.96
CA ASP A 5 0.07 -13.67 9.06
C ASP A 5 0.75 -13.31 7.73
N GLY A 6 2.04 -13.59 7.58
CA GLY A 6 2.83 -13.30 6.39
C GLY A 6 3.53 -11.94 6.40
N GLY A 7 3.17 -11.04 7.32
CA GLY A 7 3.84 -9.76 7.52
C GLY A 7 5.12 -9.86 8.34
N TRP A 8 5.83 -8.76 8.51
CA TRP A 8 7.06 -8.69 9.31
C TRP A 8 6.91 -7.80 10.54
N GLY A 9 7.32 -8.34 11.68
CA GLY A 9 7.52 -7.63 12.95
C GLY A 9 9.00 -7.52 13.31
N TRP A 10 9.30 -6.96 14.49
CA TRP A 10 10.67 -6.97 15.00
C TRP A 10 11.11 -8.39 15.40
N PHE A 11 10.29 -9.08 16.20
CA PHE A 11 10.48 -10.48 16.53
C PHE A 11 9.44 -11.35 15.82
N SER A 12 9.43 -12.66 16.10
CA SER A 12 8.33 -13.57 15.75
C SER A 12 7.98 -14.35 17.02
N GLY A 13 6.69 -14.58 17.25
CA GLY A 13 6.21 -15.23 18.47
C GLY A 13 4.79 -14.80 18.86
N TYR A 14 4.30 -15.36 19.96
CA TYR A 14 2.97 -15.06 20.49
C TYR A 14 2.88 -13.61 20.95
N GLY A 15 1.98 -12.82 20.37
CA GLY A 15 1.77 -11.41 20.70
C GLY A 15 2.52 -10.41 19.80
N GLU A 16 3.32 -10.87 18.86
CA GLU A 16 4.02 -10.00 17.91
C GLU A 16 3.07 -9.46 16.83
N SER A 17 3.31 -8.22 16.41
CA SER A 17 2.52 -7.55 15.38
C SER A 17 3.34 -7.32 14.12
N SER A 18 2.70 -7.51 12.97
CA SER A 18 3.26 -7.13 11.68
C SER A 18 3.06 -5.63 11.44
N TYR A 19 4.11 -4.95 10.98
CA TYR A 19 4.09 -3.50 10.72
C TYR A 19 4.17 -3.24 9.22
N PRO A 20 3.38 -2.30 8.67
CA PRO A 20 3.30 -2.09 7.24
C PRO A 20 4.62 -1.60 6.63
N HIS A 21 5.27 -0.63 7.25
CA HIS A 21 6.57 -0.15 6.79
C HIS A 21 7.63 -1.26 6.84
N THR A 22 7.74 -1.98 7.95
CA THR A 22 8.69 -3.09 8.10
C THR A 22 8.45 -4.19 7.06
N THR A 23 7.19 -4.57 6.86
CA THR A 23 6.80 -5.54 5.84
C THR A 23 7.16 -5.06 4.44
N ALA A 24 6.90 -3.79 4.11
CA ALA A 24 7.23 -3.21 2.82
C ALA A 24 8.75 -3.19 2.58
N VAL A 25 9.56 -2.79 3.57
CA VAL A 25 11.03 -2.79 3.47
C VAL A 25 11.55 -4.19 3.15
N VAL A 26 11.06 -5.21 3.86
CA VAL A 26 11.53 -6.59 3.65
C VAL A 26 11.07 -7.13 2.30
N VAL A 27 9.79 -6.96 1.94
CA VAL A 27 9.26 -7.43 0.66
C VAL A 27 9.99 -6.76 -0.51
N HIS A 28 10.25 -5.45 -0.43
CA HIS A 28 11.04 -4.73 -1.43
C HIS A 28 12.44 -5.34 -1.59
N GLY A 29 13.15 -5.54 -0.47
CA GLY A 29 14.48 -6.16 -0.51
C GLY A 29 14.47 -7.58 -1.10
N LEU A 30 13.44 -8.37 -0.81
CA LEU A 30 13.28 -9.72 -1.37
C LEU A 30 12.95 -9.72 -2.86
N LEU A 31 12.14 -8.76 -3.34
CA LEU A 31 11.89 -8.57 -4.77
C LEU A 31 13.19 -8.23 -5.51
N VAL A 32 13.92 -7.22 -5.02
CA VAL A 32 15.22 -6.82 -5.59
C VAL A 32 16.21 -7.99 -5.56
N ALA A 33 16.32 -8.73 -4.46
CA ALA A 33 17.21 -9.89 -4.37
C ALA A 33 16.87 -10.96 -5.42
N ARG A 34 15.57 -11.23 -5.62
CA ARG A 34 15.09 -12.19 -6.62
C ARG A 34 15.39 -11.72 -8.05
N GLU A 35 15.16 -10.45 -8.35
CA GLU A 35 15.50 -9.85 -9.65
C GLU A 35 17.00 -9.95 -9.96
N ASN A 36 17.83 -9.98 -8.93
CA ASN A 36 19.28 -10.15 -9.02
C ASN A 36 19.74 -11.61 -8.85
N GLY A 37 18.84 -12.58 -9.01
CA GLY A 37 19.18 -14.02 -9.10
C GLY A 37 19.24 -14.78 -7.78
N ALA A 38 18.89 -14.15 -6.64
CA ALA A 38 18.79 -14.88 -5.37
C ALA A 38 17.61 -15.86 -5.38
N THR A 39 17.82 -17.07 -4.87
CA THR A 39 16.74 -18.05 -4.67
C THR A 39 15.94 -17.69 -3.42
N ILE A 40 14.78 -17.05 -3.62
CA ILE A 40 13.85 -16.70 -2.54
C ILE A 40 12.65 -17.64 -2.57
N PRO A 41 12.32 -18.36 -1.47
CA PRO A 41 11.14 -19.20 -1.42
C PRO A 41 9.86 -18.42 -1.75
N ASP A 42 9.08 -18.89 -2.72
CA ASP A 42 7.86 -18.21 -3.16
C ASP A 42 6.83 -18.06 -2.05
N GLY A 43 6.73 -19.05 -1.15
CA GLY A 43 5.81 -18.98 -0.01
C GLY A 43 6.10 -17.79 0.91
N VAL A 44 7.38 -17.49 1.17
CA VAL A 44 7.80 -16.37 2.03
C VAL A 44 7.43 -15.04 1.37
N LEU A 45 7.82 -14.86 0.11
CA LEU A 45 7.60 -13.61 -0.60
C LEU A 45 6.11 -13.35 -0.86
N ASN A 46 5.38 -14.35 -1.36
CA ASN A 46 3.96 -14.21 -1.67
C ASN A 46 3.12 -13.93 -0.42
N SER A 47 3.48 -14.49 0.74
CA SER A 47 2.79 -14.19 1.99
C SER A 47 2.95 -12.72 2.40
N GLY A 48 4.15 -12.15 2.23
CA GLY A 48 4.41 -10.72 2.43
C GLY A 48 3.63 -9.82 1.50
N ILE A 49 3.65 -10.14 0.20
CA ILE A 49 2.88 -9.42 -0.82
C ILE A 49 1.38 -9.46 -0.50
N ASN A 50 0.85 -10.61 -0.11
CA ASN A 50 -0.56 -10.77 0.25
C ASN A 50 -0.94 -10.00 1.51
N TRP A 51 -0.04 -9.95 2.51
CA TRP A 51 -0.23 -9.13 3.70
C TRP A 51 -0.30 -7.65 3.33
N LEU A 52 0.66 -7.15 2.54
CA LEU A 52 0.68 -5.74 2.08
C LEU A 52 -0.55 -5.38 1.25
N ALA A 53 -0.98 -6.28 0.35
CA ALA A 53 -2.19 -6.06 -0.45
C ALA A 53 -3.43 -5.99 0.44
N SER A 54 -3.49 -6.77 1.52
CA SER A 54 -4.59 -6.74 2.49
C SER A 54 -4.58 -5.46 3.31
N TYR A 55 -3.40 -5.03 3.76
CA TYR A 55 -3.20 -3.75 4.44
C TYR A 55 -3.69 -2.59 3.56
N GLU A 56 -3.24 -2.51 2.31
CA GLU A 56 -3.64 -1.41 1.42
C GLU A 56 -5.15 -1.41 1.16
N ARG A 57 -5.79 -2.57 0.97
CA ARG A 57 -7.26 -2.62 0.84
C ARG A 57 -7.96 -2.03 2.07
N GLY A 58 -7.40 -2.23 3.26
CA GLY A 58 -7.87 -1.62 4.49
C GLY A 58 -7.71 -0.10 4.50
N GLU A 59 -6.55 0.41 4.06
CA GLU A 59 -6.29 1.85 3.96
C GLU A 59 -7.21 2.52 2.93
N VAL A 60 -7.37 1.93 1.75
CA VAL A 60 -8.31 2.41 0.71
C VAL A 60 -9.74 2.45 1.25
N ALA A 61 -10.18 1.42 1.98
CA ALA A 61 -11.52 1.40 2.56
C ALA A 61 -11.72 2.52 3.60
N ALA A 62 -10.70 2.81 4.42
CA ALA A 62 -10.74 3.87 5.41
C ALA A 62 -10.74 5.27 4.77
N LEU A 63 -9.96 5.48 3.70
CA LEU A 63 -9.92 6.70 2.90
C LEU A 63 -11.26 6.95 2.20
N GLN A 64 -11.79 5.92 1.53
CA GLN A 64 -13.08 5.98 0.85
C GLN A 64 -14.21 6.31 1.83
N LEU A 65 -14.24 5.65 2.99
CA LEU A 65 -15.25 5.91 4.01
C LEU A 65 -15.20 7.36 4.51
N PHE A 66 -13.99 7.90 4.74
CA PHE A 66 -13.84 9.29 5.14
C PHE A 66 -14.32 10.24 4.05
N ALA A 67 -13.95 10.00 2.79
CA ALA A 67 -14.35 10.84 1.65
C ALA A 67 -15.88 10.88 1.47
N GLU A 68 -16.55 9.72 1.51
CA GLU A 68 -18.01 9.62 1.49
C GLU A 68 -18.63 10.34 2.71
N ARG A 69 -18.03 10.09 3.88
CA ARG A 69 -18.20 10.80 5.16
C ARG A 69 -18.33 12.31 4.99
N LYS A 70 -17.27 12.86 4.44
CA LYS A 70 -17.07 14.29 4.22
C LYS A 70 -18.08 14.84 3.22
N ALA A 71 -18.29 14.16 2.09
CA ALA A 71 -19.26 14.58 1.07
C ALA A 71 -20.69 14.66 1.63
N LEU A 72 -21.10 13.73 2.51
CA LEU A 72 -22.40 13.80 3.18
C LEU A 72 -22.50 14.99 4.12
N ARG A 73 -21.45 15.29 4.90
CA ARG A 73 -21.41 16.46 5.79
C ARG A 73 -21.49 17.77 5.00
N ASP A 74 -20.70 17.88 3.93
CA ASP A 74 -20.66 19.05 3.06
C ASP A 74 -22.03 19.28 2.36
N ALA A 75 -22.78 18.21 2.08
CA ALA A 75 -24.14 18.27 1.56
C ALA A 75 -25.23 18.50 2.63
N GLY A 76 -24.85 18.77 3.89
CA GLY A 76 -25.79 18.97 5.00
C GLY A 76 -26.57 17.71 5.41
N LYS A 77 -26.15 16.52 4.95
CA LYS A 77 -26.82 15.25 5.23
C LYS A 77 -26.36 14.67 6.56
N LYS A 78 -27.27 13.98 7.25
CA LYS A 78 -26.95 13.27 8.49
C LYS A 78 -26.01 12.09 8.22
N VAL A 79 -24.85 12.09 8.89
CA VAL A 79 -23.89 10.99 8.86
C VAL A 79 -24.18 10.02 10.00
N LYS A 80 -24.34 8.73 9.69
CA LYS A 80 -24.53 7.68 10.71
C LYS A 80 -23.22 7.42 11.45
N GLU A 81 -23.28 7.22 12.76
CA GLU A 81 -22.11 6.79 13.52
C GLU A 81 -21.63 5.41 13.08
N THR A 82 -20.32 5.20 13.13
CA THR A 82 -19.71 3.92 12.80
C THR A 82 -18.45 3.72 13.63
N LYS A 83 -18.13 2.47 13.94
CA LYS A 83 -16.88 2.06 14.59
C LYS A 83 -15.78 1.69 13.58
N LYS A 84 -16.08 1.77 12.28
CA LYS A 84 -15.10 1.50 11.23
C LYS A 84 -14.00 2.56 11.27
N ARG A 85 -12.77 2.14 11.03
CA ARG A 85 -11.64 3.05 10.88
C ARG A 85 -11.85 3.96 9.67
N GLU A 86 -11.63 5.26 9.87
CA GLU A 86 -11.59 6.28 8.83
C GLU A 86 -10.17 6.84 8.74
N LYS A 87 -9.75 7.24 7.55
CA LYS A 87 -8.46 7.89 7.31
C LYS A 87 -8.71 9.11 6.44
N SER A 88 -8.23 10.28 6.86
CA SER A 88 -8.53 11.53 6.16
C SER A 88 -7.73 11.75 4.88
N SER A 89 -6.49 11.26 4.86
CA SER A 89 -5.53 11.45 3.78
C SER A 89 -4.52 10.29 3.78
N PRO A 90 -3.97 9.89 2.63
CA PRO A 90 -2.92 8.90 2.58
C PRO A 90 -1.61 9.45 3.15
N ASP A 91 -0.69 8.57 3.49
CA ASP A 91 0.60 8.93 4.05
C ASP A 91 1.79 8.28 3.32
N THR A 92 3.00 8.49 3.86
CA THR A 92 4.24 7.96 3.27
C THR A 92 4.28 6.43 3.27
N THR A 93 3.71 5.78 4.28
CA THR A 93 3.66 4.32 4.34
C THR A 93 2.77 3.79 3.22
N ASP A 94 1.63 4.41 2.97
CA ASP A 94 0.75 4.02 1.85
C ASP A 94 1.48 4.14 0.51
N ALA A 95 2.20 5.25 0.29
CA ALA A 95 2.98 5.45 -0.93
C ALA A 95 4.05 4.36 -1.12
N PHE A 96 4.75 4.00 -0.05
CA PHE A 96 5.78 2.96 -0.12
C PHE A 96 5.19 1.57 -0.33
N VAL A 97 4.13 1.20 0.40
CA VAL A 97 3.40 -0.05 0.19
C VAL A 97 2.90 -0.14 -1.26
N ARG A 98 2.37 0.96 -1.80
CA ARG A 98 1.85 1.02 -3.15
C ARG A 98 2.92 0.75 -4.20
N LEU A 99 4.11 1.36 -4.06
CA LEU A 99 5.26 1.10 -4.93
C LEU A 99 5.66 -0.38 -4.91
N VAL A 100 5.87 -0.94 -3.71
CA VAL A 100 6.34 -2.34 -3.53
C VAL A 100 5.33 -3.34 -4.12
N LEU A 101 4.04 -3.10 -3.92
CA LEU A 101 3.00 -3.92 -4.53
C LEU A 101 2.96 -3.75 -6.06
N GLY A 102 3.31 -2.58 -6.59
CA GLY A 102 3.43 -2.34 -8.03
C GLY A 102 4.57 -3.14 -8.66
N GLU A 103 5.74 -3.15 -8.03
CA GLU A 103 6.89 -4.00 -8.41
C GLU A 103 6.52 -5.49 -8.39
N ALA A 104 5.75 -5.91 -7.38
CA ALA A 104 5.17 -7.25 -7.28
C ALA A 104 4.02 -7.53 -8.28
N LYS A 105 3.73 -6.63 -9.23
CA LYS A 105 2.66 -6.75 -10.22
C LYS A 105 1.28 -6.93 -9.58
N ARG A 106 0.98 -6.13 -8.56
CA ARG A 106 -0.31 -6.07 -7.84
C ARG A 106 -0.87 -4.67 -7.90
N ASP A 107 -1.37 -4.26 -9.05
CA ASP A 107 -1.83 -2.89 -9.30
C ASP A 107 -3.08 -2.50 -8.49
N SER A 108 -3.18 -1.22 -8.13
CA SER A 108 -4.33 -0.66 -7.42
C SER A 108 -4.57 0.78 -7.84
N LYS A 109 -5.51 0.99 -8.76
CA LYS A 109 -5.87 2.33 -9.22
C LYS A 109 -6.39 3.21 -8.07
N LYS A 110 -7.16 2.64 -7.15
CA LYS A 110 -7.80 3.41 -6.06
C LYS A 110 -6.80 4.07 -5.13
N MET A 111 -5.77 3.34 -4.69
CA MET A 111 -4.74 3.92 -3.81
C MET A 111 -3.95 5.01 -4.54
N ILE A 112 -3.65 4.82 -5.83
CA ILE A 112 -2.97 5.82 -6.65
C ILE A 112 -3.82 7.08 -6.80
N ASP A 113 -5.14 6.93 -7.01
CA ASP A 113 -6.05 8.08 -7.11
C ASP A 113 -6.03 8.92 -5.82
N PHE A 114 -6.06 8.28 -4.65
CA PHE A 114 -5.95 8.99 -3.36
C PHE A 114 -4.59 9.68 -3.18
N LEU A 115 -3.49 8.95 -3.43
CA LEU A 115 -2.13 9.51 -3.33
C LEU A 115 -1.92 10.69 -4.29
N TYR A 116 -2.48 10.60 -5.50
CA TYR A 116 -2.38 11.65 -6.50
C TYR A 116 -3.26 12.86 -6.17
N GLN A 117 -4.47 12.63 -5.67
CA GLN A 117 -5.37 13.69 -5.25
C GLN A 117 -4.73 14.55 -4.15
N ASP A 118 -4.17 13.90 -3.14
CA ASP A 118 -3.61 14.56 -1.95
C ASP A 118 -2.09 14.84 -2.11
N ARG A 119 -1.57 14.72 -3.34
CA ARG A 119 -0.13 14.81 -3.63
C ARG A 119 0.52 16.11 -3.17
N VAL A 120 -0.23 17.20 -3.02
CA VAL A 120 0.33 18.50 -2.59
C VAL A 120 0.84 18.40 -1.15
N ASP A 121 0.08 17.74 -0.29
CA ASP A 121 0.32 17.64 1.16
C ASP A 121 1.23 16.47 1.52
N LEU A 122 1.51 15.57 0.58
CA LEU A 122 2.45 14.47 0.78
C LEU A 122 3.89 14.99 1.02
N PRO A 123 4.66 14.37 1.93
CA PRO A 123 6.10 14.61 2.06
C PRO A 123 6.84 14.35 0.74
N ILE A 124 7.98 15.02 0.54
CA ILE A 124 8.80 14.90 -0.70
C ILE A 124 9.12 13.43 -1.00
N TYR A 125 9.49 12.66 0.02
CA TYR A 125 9.77 11.23 -0.15
C TYR A 125 8.56 10.45 -0.70
N ALA A 126 7.36 10.66 -0.16
CA ALA A 126 6.13 10.03 -0.66
C ALA A 126 5.80 10.45 -2.09
N LYS A 127 6.05 11.71 -2.46
CA LYS A 127 5.90 12.22 -3.84
C LYS A 127 6.84 11.50 -4.80
N SER A 128 8.10 11.28 -4.41
CA SER A 128 9.07 10.54 -5.21
C SER A 128 8.62 9.09 -5.44
N LEU A 129 8.17 8.41 -4.38
CA LEU A 129 7.64 7.04 -4.49
C LEU A 129 6.42 6.96 -5.41
N LEU A 130 5.47 7.89 -5.28
CA LEU A 130 4.33 7.99 -6.18
C LEU A 130 4.75 8.23 -7.64
N GLY A 131 5.75 9.10 -7.86
CA GLY A 131 6.28 9.37 -9.19
C GLY A 131 6.85 8.12 -9.86
N LEU A 132 7.60 7.30 -9.13
CA LEU A 132 8.13 6.02 -9.62
C LEU A 132 7.01 5.05 -10.01
N GLU A 133 5.99 4.92 -9.17
CA GLU A 133 4.86 4.03 -9.45
C GLU A 133 4.04 4.50 -10.68
N LEU A 134 3.82 5.81 -10.82
CA LEU A 134 3.16 6.37 -12.01
C LEU A 134 3.98 6.13 -13.28
N HIS A 135 5.31 6.26 -13.20
CA HIS A 135 6.19 5.97 -14.33
C HIS A 135 6.11 4.49 -14.74
N ARG A 136 6.17 3.57 -13.76
CA ARG A 136 6.03 2.12 -14.00
C ARG A 136 4.71 1.78 -14.70
N LEU A 137 3.60 2.40 -14.30
CA LEU A 137 2.30 2.21 -14.94
C LEU A 137 2.25 2.76 -16.37
N ALA A 138 2.90 3.89 -16.63
CA ALA A 138 2.99 4.44 -17.97
C ALA A 138 3.73 3.47 -18.91
N ASP A 139 4.83 2.88 -18.45
CA ASP A 139 5.60 1.90 -19.23
C ASP A 139 4.79 0.61 -19.48
N GLN A 140 4.08 0.11 -18.48
CA GLN A 140 3.19 -1.05 -18.62
C GLN A 140 2.06 -0.80 -19.63
N ASN A 141 1.49 0.41 -19.62
CA ASN A 141 0.43 0.80 -20.57
C ASN A 141 0.97 1.00 -21.99
N ALA A 142 2.23 1.38 -22.16
CA ALA A 142 2.88 1.44 -23.47
C ALA A 142 3.13 0.02 -24.03
N ALA A 143 3.66 -0.89 -23.21
CA ALA A 143 3.96 -2.27 -23.62
C ALA A 143 2.72 -3.12 -23.95
N THR A 144 1.53 -2.75 -23.45
CA THR A 144 0.27 -3.46 -23.74
C THR A 144 -0.42 -2.97 -25.02
N LYS A 145 0.02 -1.84 -25.60
CA LYS A 145 -0.51 -1.27 -26.85
C LYS A 145 0.30 -1.65 -28.10
N SER A 146 1.49 -2.21 -27.91
CA SER A 146 2.36 -2.75 -28.97
C SER A 146 2.08 -4.23 -29.23
#